data_AF-A0A519Y2J0-F1
#
_entry.id   AF-A0A519Y2J0-F1
#
_cell.length_a   1.000
_cell.length_b   1.000
_cell.length_c   1.000
_cell.angle_alpha   90.00
_cell.angle_beta   90.00
_cell.angle_gamma   90.00
#
_symmetry.space_group_name_H-M   'P 1'
#
loop_
_entity.id
_entity.type
_entity.pdbx_description
1 polymer ?
#
loop_
_entity_poly.entity_id
_entity_poly.type
_entity_poly.pdbx_seq_one_letter_code
_entity_poly.pdbx_strand_id
1 'polypeptide(L)' 'MLLRIVRLTFDPAQVPAFLVLFRQSEALIRQQPGCRHLELWQDADQPHVYCTYS' A
#
# COMPACT_ATOMS: atom_id res chain seq x y z
N MET A 1 3.18 0.29 -20.02
CA MET A 1 2.62 -0.13 -18.72
C MET A 1 3.79 -0.19 -17.76
N LEU A 2 3.75 0.58 -16.68
CA LEU A 2 4.82 0.60 -15.68
C LEU A 2 4.33 -0.22 -14.48
N LEU A 3 5.16 -1.15 -14.02
CA LEU A 3 4.93 -1.87 -12.76
C LEU A 3 5.85 -1.27 -11.72
N ARG A 4 5.30 -0.93 -10.55
CA ARG A 4 6.03 -0.36 -9.43
C ARG A 4 5.70 -1.13 -8.16
N ILE A 5 6.74 -1.56 -7.46
CA ILE A 5 6.65 -2.09 -6.11
C ILE A 5 7.34 -1.11 -5.17
N VAL A 6 6.63 -0.66 -4.15
CA VAL A 6 7.20 0.17 -3.07
C VAL A 6 7.04 -0.56 -1.77
N ARG A 7 8.16 -0.83 -1.07
CA ARG A 7 8.19 -1.45 0.25
C ARG A 7 8.33 -0.38 1.32
N LEU A 8 7.47 -0.44 2.33
CA LEU A 8 7.34 0.52 3.41
C LEU A 8 7.51 -0.23 4.74
N THR A 9 8.46 0.19 5.56
CA THR A 9 8.63 -0.30 6.91
C THR A 9 8.05 0.73 7.88
N PHE A 10 7.12 0.30 8.72
CA PHE A 10 6.46 1.17 9.69
C PHE A 10 6.94 0.91 11.12
N ASP A 11 6.85 1.93 11.97
CA ASP A 11 6.74 1.70 13.41
C ASP A 11 5.52 0.79 13.66
N PRO A 12 5.65 -0.35 14.36
CA PRO A 12 4.54 -1.26 14.64
C PRO A 12 3.31 -0.57 15.25
N ALA A 13 3.50 0.47 16.07
CA ALA A 13 2.40 1.22 16.69
C ALA A 13 1.59 2.04 15.68
N GLN A 14 2.17 2.37 14.52
CA GLN A 14 1.55 3.20 13.48
C GLN A 14 0.89 2.40 12.36
N VAL A 15 1.08 1.07 12.33
CA VAL A 15 0.47 0.19 11.34
C VAL A 15 -1.06 0.35 11.26
N PRO A 16 -1.82 0.40 12.37
CA PRO A 16 -3.27 0.57 12.30
C PRO A 16 -3.67 1.89 11.63
N ALA A 17 -2.96 2.98 11.94
CA ALA A 17 -3.22 4.28 11.34
C ALA A 17 -2.95 4.28 9.83
N PHE A 18 -1.85 3.64 9.40
CA PHE A 18 -1.54 3.44 7.99
C PHE A 18 -2.64 2.67 7.26
N LEU A 19 -3.10 1.55 7.81
CA LEU A 19 -4.14 0.73 7.16
C LEU A 19 -5.46 1.49 6.99
N VAL A 20 -5.85 2.29 7.99
CA VAL A 20 -7.02 3.18 7.88
C VAL A 20 -6.84 4.20 6.77
N LEU A 21 -5.70 4.90 6.75
CA LEU A 21 -5.38 5.89 5.73
C LEU A 21 -5.38 5.28 4.32
N PHE A 22 -4.76 4.10 4.15
CA PHE A 22 -4.72 3.41 2.87
C PHE A 22 -6.12 3.07 2.36
N ARG A 23 -6.96 2.48 3.21
CA ARG A 23 -8.35 2.11 2.85
C ARG A 23 -9.21 3.33 2.47
N GLN A 24 -8.98 4.47 3.11
CA GLN A 24 -9.66 5.72 2.76
C GLN A 24 -9.18 6.30 1.42
N SER A 25 -7.92 6.04 1.04
CA SER A 25 -7.28 6.66 -0.13
C SER A 25 -7.28 5.78 -1.37
N GLU A 26 -7.39 4.46 -1.24
CA GLU A 26 -7.18 3.52 -2.35
C GLU A 26 -8.10 3.73 -3.55
N ALA A 27 -9.36 4.13 -3.32
CA ALA A 27 -10.31 4.42 -4.39
C ALA A 27 -9.85 5.63 -5.23
N LEU A 28 -9.34 6.68 -4.58
CA LEU A 28 -8.81 7.87 -5.25
C LEU A 28 -7.54 7.54 -6.05
N ILE A 29 -6.67 6.69 -5.51
CA ILE A 29 -5.44 6.26 -6.19
C ILE A 29 -5.78 5.46 -7.45
N ARG A 30 -6.72 4.49 -7.35
CA ARG A 30 -7.15 3.67 -8.50
C ARG A 30 -7.81 4.50 -9.62
N GLN A 31 -8.34 5.68 -9.31
CA GLN A 31 -8.93 6.59 -10.30
C GLN A 31 -7.91 7.51 -10.98
N GLN A 32 -6.64 7.54 -10.53
CA GLN A 32 -5.63 8.39 -11.16
C GLN A 32 -5.36 7.96 -12.60
N PRO A 33 -5.24 8.90 -13.56
CA PRO A 33 -4.92 8.59 -14.95
C PRO A 33 -3.66 7.74 -15.06
N GLY A 34 -3.77 6.57 -15.67
CA GLY A 34 -2.66 5.63 -15.86
C GLY A 34 -2.49 4.59 -14.75
N CYS A 35 -3.18 4.72 -13.61
CA CYS A 35 -3.28 3.63 -12.63
C CYS A 35 -4.21 2.55 -13.18
N ARG A 36 -3.68 1.34 -13.39
CA ARG A 36 -4.46 0.19 -13.89
C ARG A 36 -4.62 -0.90 -12.84
N HIS A 37 -3.80 -0.87 -11.79
CA HIS A 37 -3.79 -1.84 -10.71
C HIS A 37 -3.33 -1.18 -9.42
N LEU A 38 -3.83 -1.67 -8.28
CA LEU A 38 -3.34 -1.30 -6.96
C LEU A 38 -3.70 -2.38 -5.95
N GLU A 39 -2.66 -3.02 -5.40
CA GLU A 39 -2.75 -3.95 -4.29
C GLU A 39 -1.84 -3.52 -3.13
N LEU A 40 -2.28 -3.86 -1.92
CA LEU A 40 -1.47 -3.77 -0.71
C LEU A 40 -1.16 -5.18 -0.24
N TRP A 41 0.13 -5.51 -0.14
CA TRP A 41 0.61 -6.75 0.42
C TRP A 41 1.25 -6.50 1.77
N GLN A 42 1.07 -7.43 2.69
CA GLN A 42 1.81 -7.47 3.94
C GLN A 42 2.98 -8.43 3.76
N ASP A 43 4.15 -8.08 4.28
CA ASP A 43 5.31 -8.97 4.31
C ASP A 43 4.99 -10.23 5.14
N ALA A 44 5.49 -11.38 4.70
CA ALA A 44 5.15 -12.67 5.29
C ALA A 44 5.80 -12.88 6.67
N ASP A 45 6.98 -12.30 6.89
CA ASP A 45 7.76 -12.51 8.10
C ASP A 45 7.71 -11.27 9.03
N GLN A 46 7.50 -10.08 8.44
CA GLN A 46 7.53 -8.81 9.16
C GLN A 46 6.18 -8.08 9.09
N PRO A 47 5.28 -8.25 10.07
CA PRO A 47 3.90 -7.76 9.97
C PRO A 47 3.77 -6.22 9.92
N HIS A 48 4.84 -5.48 10.25
CA HIS A 48 4.90 -4.02 10.17
C HIS A 48 5.51 -3.52 8.85
N VAL A 49 5.74 -4.42 7.89
CA VAL A 49 6.21 -4.09 6.54
C VAL A 49 5.11 -4.37 5.54
N TYR A 50 4.87 -3.39 4.65
CA TYR A 50 3.87 -3.49 3.59
C TYR A 50 4.45 -3.08 2.24
N CYS A 51 3.89 -3.62 1.18
CA CYS A 51 4.24 -3.29 -0.19
C CYS A 51 3.00 -2.84 -0.97
N THR A 52 3.11 -1.76 -1.74
CA THR A 52 2.12 -1.45 -2.78
C THR A 52 2.61 -1.97 -4.13
N TYR A 53 1.76 -2.70 -4.84
CA TYR A 53 1.98 -3.15 -6.21
C TYR A 53 0.99 -2.45 -7.15
N SER A 54 1.51 -1.65 -8.08
CA SER A 54 0.73 -0.78 -8.98
C SER A 54 1.31 -0.70 -10.38
#